data_AF-A0A016ULH2-F1
#
_entry.id   AF-A0A016ULH2-F1
#
_cell.length_a   1.000
_cell.length_b   1.000
_cell.length_c   1.000
_cell.angle_alpha   90.00
_cell.angle_beta   90.00
_cell.angle_gamma   90.00
#
_symmetry.space_group_name_H-M   'P 1'
#
loop_
_entity.id
_entity.type
_entity.pdbx_description
1 polymer ?
#
loop_
_entity_poly.entity_id
_entity_poly.type
_entity_poly.pdbx_seq_one_letter_code
_entity_poly.pdbx_strand_id
1 'polypeptide(L)'
;MQAYATAAGSAAAAARIHTIPATTSYSEQEVSCICESLFNEGLQTGRTEQLTHFLWTLPDHLKCLESALKAHALVLFSQQQWKQLYRLLETHKFSPHNHQVLQDLWLRAHYTEAEKTKERELGAVCKYRIRKKNPFPSTIWDGEETNYCFKSKSRNVLRDAYKKQAYPSVEEKKRLAAQTELTVTQVSNWFKNKRQRERAAGTLEKSSAKSESDDGSSGCDSKPNLSLETPFPDMQAFGYTGAAAAAYFPPPMTYDPLFNLQNL
;
A
#
# COMPACT_ATOMS: atom_id res chain seq x y z
N MET A 1 67.87 32.79 -45.51
CA MET A 1 67.50 31.44 -45.04
C MET A 1 66.28 31.57 -44.15
N GLN A 2 65.09 31.33 -44.71
CA GLN A 2 63.83 31.27 -43.98
C GLN A 2 63.79 29.95 -43.20
N ALA A 3 63.53 30.04 -41.88
CA ALA A 3 63.30 28.90 -41.02
C ALA A 3 61.79 28.68 -40.85
N TYR A 4 61.33 27.49 -41.20
CA TYR A 4 59.95 27.03 -41.07
C TYR A 4 59.82 26.35 -39.70
N ALA A 5 59.05 26.94 -38.79
CA ALA A 5 58.65 26.31 -37.55
C ALA A 5 57.17 25.91 -37.66
N THR A 6 56.91 24.60 -37.75
CA THR A 6 55.60 23.98 -37.71
C THR A 6 55.12 23.87 -36.25
N ALA A 7 54.14 24.68 -35.87
CA ALA A 7 53.43 24.53 -34.60
C ALA A 7 52.22 23.61 -34.79
N ALA A 8 52.23 22.46 -34.10
CA ALA A 8 51.11 21.53 -34.02
C ALA A 8 50.03 22.10 -33.09
N GLY A 9 48.88 22.48 -33.67
CA GLY A 9 47.69 22.92 -32.95
C GLY A 9 46.84 21.72 -32.51
N SER A 10 46.66 21.57 -31.21
CA SER A 10 45.76 20.61 -30.56
C SER A 10 44.31 20.96 -30.89
N ALA A 11 43.61 20.09 -31.63
CA ALA A 11 42.18 20.22 -31.91
C ALA A 11 41.38 19.62 -30.73
N ALA A 12 40.91 20.49 -29.84
CA ALA A 12 39.90 20.14 -28.85
C ALA A 12 38.60 19.74 -29.57
N ALA A 13 38.19 18.48 -29.38
CA ALA A 13 36.90 17.98 -29.85
C ALA A 13 35.77 18.65 -29.04
N ALA A 14 35.27 19.78 -29.55
CA ALA A 14 34.03 20.37 -29.07
C ALA A 14 32.88 19.44 -29.48
N ALA A 15 32.35 18.71 -28.49
CA ALA A 15 31.13 17.94 -28.60
C ALA A 15 30.02 18.84 -29.15
N ARG A 16 29.49 18.48 -30.32
CA ARG A 16 28.33 19.13 -30.91
C ARG A 16 27.13 18.85 -30.01
N ILE A 17 26.76 19.83 -29.19
CA ILE A 17 25.41 19.90 -28.63
C ILE A 17 24.48 20.15 -29.81
N HIS A 18 23.84 19.09 -30.32
CA HIS A 18 22.72 19.26 -31.23
C HIS A 18 21.55 19.84 -30.44
N THR A 19 21.44 21.17 -30.40
CA THR A 19 20.18 21.85 -30.14
C THR A 19 19.26 21.58 -31.32
N ILE A 20 18.36 20.60 -31.15
CA ILE A 20 17.27 20.35 -32.10
C ILE A 20 16.18 21.39 -31.82
N PRO A 21 15.80 22.25 -32.77
CA PRO A 21 14.59 23.05 -32.67
C PRO A 21 13.42 22.11 -32.99
N ALA A 22 12.84 21.49 -31.97
CA ALA A 22 11.79 20.49 -32.16
C ALA A 22 10.41 21.17 -32.26
N THR A 23 10.01 21.50 -33.49
CA THR A 23 8.57 21.42 -33.84
C THR A 23 8.28 20.00 -34.31
N THR A 24 8.52 19.01 -33.44
CA THR A 24 8.08 17.63 -33.69
C THR A 24 6.66 17.50 -33.16
N SER A 25 5.67 17.55 -34.06
CA SER A 25 4.31 17.14 -33.71
C SER A 25 4.33 15.63 -33.45
N TYR A 26 4.43 15.24 -32.18
CA TYR A 26 4.28 13.84 -31.78
C TYR A 26 2.87 13.36 -32.11
N SER A 27 2.76 12.13 -32.62
CA SER A 27 1.48 11.41 -32.70
C SER A 27 1.02 10.95 -31.32
N GLU A 28 -0.28 10.68 -31.16
CA GLU A 28 -0.84 10.18 -29.90
C GLU A 28 -0.22 8.85 -29.46
N GLN A 29 0.14 7.98 -30.42
CA GLN A 29 0.80 6.70 -30.15
C GLN A 29 2.22 6.90 -29.64
N GLU A 30 2.99 7.82 -30.24
CA GLU A 30 4.34 8.15 -29.79
C GLU A 30 4.32 8.74 -28.39
N VAL A 31 3.39 9.68 -28.11
CA VAL A 31 3.24 10.26 -26.76
C VAL A 31 2.88 9.18 -25.75
N SER A 32 1.94 8.30 -26.08
CA SER A 32 1.55 7.21 -25.19
C SER A 32 2.74 6.30 -24.89
N CYS A 33 3.50 5.88 -25.91
CA CYS A 33 4.69 5.05 -25.73
C CYS A 33 5.75 5.71 -24.85
N ILE A 34 6.08 6.98 -25.11
CA ILE A 34 7.05 7.75 -24.32
C ILE A 34 6.58 7.88 -22.86
N CYS A 35 5.31 8.21 -22.64
CA CYS A 35 4.73 8.32 -21.31
C CYS A 35 4.79 6.99 -20.54
N GLU A 36 4.48 5.86 -21.18
CA GLU A 36 4.57 4.53 -20.57
C GLU A 36 6.01 4.18 -20.18
N SER A 37 6.97 4.38 -21.07
CA SER A 37 8.39 4.09 -20.79
C SER A 37 8.92 4.93 -19.64
N LEU A 38 8.69 6.25 -19.68
CA LEU A 38 9.14 7.16 -18.62
C LEU A 38 8.39 6.94 -17.30
N PHE A 39 7.12 6.54 -17.36
CA PHE A 39 6.36 6.18 -16.17
C PHE A 39 6.93 4.93 -15.50
N ASN A 40 7.23 3.89 -16.28
CA ASN A 40 7.85 2.67 -15.78
C ASN A 40 9.22 2.98 -15.17
N GLU A 41 10.10 3.70 -15.88
CA GLU A 41 11.40 4.13 -15.34
C GLU A 41 11.25 4.93 -14.04
N GLY A 42 10.29 5.86 -14.00
CA GLY A 42 10.00 6.67 -12.82
C GLY A 42 9.54 5.85 -11.63
N LEU A 43 8.78 4.76 -11.84
CA LEU A 43 8.40 3.84 -10.76
C LEU A 43 9.59 3.05 -10.21
N GLN A 44 10.55 2.64 -11.06
CA GLN A 44 11.70 1.85 -10.61
C GLN A 44 12.77 2.72 -9.93
N THR A 45 13.07 3.87 -10.54
CA THR A 45 14.21 4.69 -10.17
C THR A 45 13.85 5.89 -9.29
N GLY A 46 12.56 6.25 -9.22
CA GLY A 46 12.09 7.47 -8.57
C GLY A 46 12.40 8.76 -9.35
N ARG A 47 13.14 8.68 -10.46
CA ARG A 47 13.53 9.85 -11.25
C ARG A 47 12.40 10.23 -12.19
N THR A 48 11.79 11.38 -11.93
CA THR A 48 10.62 11.88 -12.68
C THR A 48 10.88 13.20 -13.42
N GLU A 49 12.14 13.66 -13.45
CA GLU A 49 12.53 14.94 -14.04
C GLU A 49 12.29 14.98 -15.56
N GLN A 50 12.72 13.94 -16.27
CA GLN A 50 12.50 13.81 -17.72
C GLN A 50 11.01 13.73 -18.05
N LEU A 51 10.25 12.99 -17.25
CA LEU A 51 8.80 12.88 -17.37
C LEU A 51 8.10 14.23 -17.15
N THR A 52 8.54 14.98 -16.14
CA THR A 52 8.01 16.32 -15.83
C THR A 52 8.26 17.28 -16.99
N HIS A 53 9.49 17.31 -17.53
CA HIS A 53 9.83 18.16 -18.65
C HIS A 53 9.03 17.78 -19.90
N PHE A 54 8.94 16.49 -20.23
CA PHE A 54 8.17 16.02 -21.37
C PHE A 54 6.69 16.44 -21.28
N LEU A 55 6.04 16.19 -20.14
CA LEU A 55 4.64 16.58 -19.93
C LEU A 55 4.41 18.10 -20.03
N TRP A 56 5.38 18.91 -19.61
CA TRP A 56 5.31 20.37 -19.74
C TRP A 56 5.32 20.82 -21.21
N THR A 57 6.12 20.14 -22.04
CA THR A 57 6.26 20.46 -23.47
C THR A 57 5.09 19.96 -24.33
N LEU A 58 4.22 19.09 -23.81
CA LEU A 58 3.10 18.55 -24.57
C LEU A 58 2.00 19.61 -24.81
N PRO A 59 1.35 19.59 -25.98
CA PRO A 59 0.08 20.28 -26.22
C PRO A 59 -1.05 19.77 -25.32
N ASP A 60 -2.02 20.62 -24.99
CA ASP A 60 -3.09 20.29 -24.03
C ASP A 60 -3.96 19.11 -24.47
N HIS A 61 -4.20 18.94 -25.77
CA HIS A 61 -4.97 17.79 -26.28
C HIS A 61 -4.27 16.45 -26.03
N LEU A 62 -2.92 16.42 -26.05
CA LEU A 62 -2.14 15.21 -25.79
C LEU A 62 -1.97 14.94 -24.28
N LYS A 63 -2.12 15.95 -23.41
CA LYS A 63 -2.10 15.78 -21.95
C LYS A 63 -3.33 15.02 -21.44
N CYS A 64 -4.41 15.01 -22.21
CA CYS A 64 -5.65 14.31 -21.88
C CYS A 64 -5.58 12.81 -22.17
N LEU A 65 -4.53 12.32 -22.84
CA LEU A 65 -4.33 10.89 -23.11
C LEU A 65 -4.16 10.13 -21.79
N GLU A 66 -4.67 8.89 -21.74
CA GLU A 66 -4.66 8.09 -20.51
C GLU A 66 -3.23 7.85 -19.99
N SER A 67 -2.28 7.51 -20.87
CA SER A 67 -0.86 7.34 -20.52
C SER A 67 -0.22 8.64 -20.02
N ALA A 68 -0.61 9.79 -20.57
CA ALA A 68 -0.11 11.10 -20.13
C ALA A 68 -0.69 11.48 -18.75
N LEU A 69 -1.97 11.21 -18.50
CA LEU A 69 -2.61 11.41 -17.20
C LEU A 69 -1.99 10.49 -16.12
N LYS A 70 -1.71 9.23 -16.46
CA LYS A 70 -1.01 8.29 -15.58
C LYS A 70 0.41 8.77 -15.26
N ALA A 71 1.16 9.19 -16.27
CA ALA A 71 2.48 9.81 -16.11
C ALA A 71 2.42 11.06 -15.20
N HIS A 72 1.43 11.92 -15.42
CA HIS A 72 1.22 13.11 -14.61
C HIS A 72 0.90 12.76 -13.15
N ALA A 73 0.10 11.72 -12.90
CA ALA A 73 -0.15 11.23 -11.54
C ALA A 73 1.15 10.86 -10.81
N LEU A 74 2.08 10.19 -11.49
CA LEU A 74 3.39 9.86 -10.91
C LEU A 74 4.23 11.10 -10.60
N VAL A 75 4.22 12.10 -11.48
CA VAL A 75 4.92 13.38 -11.25
C VAL A 75 4.32 14.14 -10.05
N LEU A 76 3.00 14.17 -9.92
CA LEU A 76 2.35 14.81 -8.76
C LEU A 76 2.70 14.09 -7.45
N PHE A 77 2.85 12.75 -7.50
CA PHE A 77 3.32 11.96 -6.36
C PHE A 77 4.76 12.32 -5.98
N SER A 78 5.69 12.40 -6.93
CA SER A 78 7.10 12.73 -6.65
C SER A 78 7.27 14.14 -6.09
N GLN A 79 6.46 15.09 -6.55
CA GLN A 79 6.42 16.48 -6.08
C GLN A 79 5.64 16.65 -4.76
N GLN A 80 5.12 15.57 -4.18
CA GLN A 80 4.32 15.57 -2.95
C GLN A 80 3.06 16.46 -3.04
N GLN A 81 2.50 16.62 -4.25
CA GLN A 81 1.29 17.39 -4.51
C GLN A 81 0.04 16.53 -4.32
N TRP A 82 -0.18 16.04 -3.10
CA TRP A 82 -1.21 15.04 -2.78
C TRP A 82 -2.61 15.44 -3.25
N LYS A 83 -3.03 16.69 -2.98
CA LYS A 83 -4.36 17.20 -3.34
C LYS A 83 -4.60 17.19 -4.85
N GLN A 84 -3.58 17.51 -5.64
CA GLN A 84 -3.69 17.52 -7.09
C GLN A 84 -3.74 16.09 -7.64
N LEU A 85 -2.91 15.20 -7.08
CA LEU A 85 -2.94 13.77 -7.40
C LEU A 85 -4.32 13.16 -7.16
N TYR A 86 -4.91 13.39 -5.98
CA TYR A 86 -6.24 12.84 -5.66
C TYR A 86 -7.31 13.37 -6.63
N ARG A 87 -7.32 14.68 -6.88
CA ARG A 87 -8.26 15.29 -7.84
C ARG A 87 -8.10 14.69 -9.25
N LEU A 88 -6.87 14.50 -9.72
CA LEU A 88 -6.61 13.91 -11.03
C LEU A 88 -7.19 12.49 -11.11
N LEU A 89 -6.91 11.65 -10.11
CA LEU A 89 -7.40 10.29 -10.07
C LEU A 89 -8.91 10.21 -9.90
N GLU A 90 -9.55 11.15 -9.19
CA GLU A 90 -11.02 11.21 -9.02
C GLU A 90 -11.76 11.72 -10.26
N THR A 91 -11.10 12.52 -11.11
CA THR A 91 -11.77 13.20 -12.25
C THR A 91 -11.71 12.39 -13.54
N HIS A 92 -10.59 11.70 -13.80
CA HIS A 92 -10.36 11.00 -15.07
C HIS A 92 -10.59 9.51 -14.91
N LYS A 93 -11.37 8.90 -15.83
CA LYS A 93 -11.57 7.45 -15.88
C LYS A 93 -10.37 6.77 -16.52
N PHE A 94 -9.95 5.66 -15.93
CA PHE A 94 -8.87 4.83 -16.44
C PHE A 94 -9.38 3.46 -16.85
N SER A 95 -8.68 2.84 -17.79
CA SER A 95 -8.90 1.49 -18.25
C SER A 95 -8.46 0.47 -17.17
N PRO A 96 -9.11 -0.70 -17.08
CA PRO A 96 -8.84 -1.68 -16.01
C PRO A 96 -7.39 -2.13 -15.87
N HIS A 97 -6.64 -2.17 -16.98
CA HIS A 97 -5.22 -2.54 -16.96
C HIS A 97 -4.34 -1.55 -16.18
N ASN A 98 -4.77 -0.30 -16.04
CA ASN A 98 -4.05 0.73 -15.27
C ASN A 98 -4.51 0.82 -13.80
N HIS A 99 -5.65 0.20 -13.44
CA HIS A 99 -6.25 0.35 -12.11
C HIS A 99 -5.30 -0.09 -11.00
N GLN A 100 -4.67 -1.27 -11.12
CA GLN A 100 -3.78 -1.80 -10.09
C GLN A 100 -2.65 -0.82 -9.76
N VAL A 101 -1.98 -0.30 -10.78
CA VAL A 101 -0.85 0.61 -10.62
C VAL A 101 -1.30 1.94 -9.99
N LEU A 102 -2.46 2.46 -10.39
CA LEU A 102 -3.01 3.71 -9.85
C LEU A 102 -3.55 3.55 -8.43
N GLN A 103 -4.13 2.41 -8.10
CA GLN A 103 -4.53 2.05 -6.73
C GLN A 103 -3.31 1.98 -5.82
N ASP A 104 -2.21 1.36 -6.28
CA ASP A 104 -0.96 1.33 -5.52
C ASP A 104 -0.37 2.73 -5.32
N LEU A 105 -0.48 3.60 -6.33
CA LEU A 105 -0.07 5.00 -6.22
C LEU A 105 -0.94 5.78 -5.22
N TRP A 106 -2.26 5.60 -5.26
CA TRP A 106 -3.21 6.20 -4.32
C TRP A 106 -2.91 5.82 -2.86
N LEU A 107 -2.69 4.52 -2.61
CA LEU A 107 -2.35 4.02 -1.28
C LEU A 107 -1.01 4.57 -0.79
N ARG A 108 0.03 4.51 -1.64
CA ARG A 108 1.35 5.05 -1.31
C ARG A 108 1.27 6.53 -0.97
N ALA A 109 0.55 7.33 -1.77
CA ALA A 109 0.37 8.76 -1.50
C ALA A 109 -0.24 9.01 -0.12
N HIS A 110 -1.33 8.34 0.23
CA HIS A 110 -1.94 8.51 1.55
C HIS A 110 -1.09 7.97 2.70
N TYR A 111 -0.32 6.91 2.49
CA TYR A 111 0.61 6.42 3.51
C TYR A 111 1.74 7.42 3.74
N THR A 112 2.39 7.88 2.67
CA THR A 112 3.48 8.86 2.76
C THR A 112 3.02 10.19 3.35
N GLU A 113 1.83 10.68 2.98
CA GLU A 113 1.24 11.89 3.58
C GLU A 113 1.02 11.74 5.09
N ALA A 114 0.51 10.58 5.52
CA ALA A 114 0.24 10.30 6.93
C ALA A 114 1.52 10.02 7.74
N GLU A 115 2.55 9.42 7.14
CA GLU A 115 3.87 9.24 7.75
C GLU A 115 4.55 10.58 7.97
N LYS A 116 4.50 11.47 6.98
CA LYS A 116 5.04 12.83 7.08
C LYS A 116 4.36 13.66 8.16
N THR A 117 3.05 13.51 8.33
CA THR A 117 2.29 14.26 9.35
C THR A 117 2.57 13.77 10.77
N LYS A 118 3.02 12.52 10.95
CA LYS A 118 3.20 11.90 12.26
C LYS A 118 4.66 11.63 12.63
N GLU A 119 5.59 11.86 11.71
CA GLU A 119 7.04 11.61 11.83
C GLU A 119 7.36 10.19 12.34
N ARG A 120 6.55 9.20 11.95
CA ARG A 120 6.69 7.82 12.38
C ARG A 120 6.15 6.86 11.34
N GLU A 121 6.74 5.68 11.25
CA GLU A 121 6.31 4.63 10.34
C GLU A 121 4.89 4.14 10.66
N LEU A 122 4.09 3.92 9.62
CA LEU A 122 2.72 3.45 9.77
C LEU A 122 2.65 1.94 10.04
N GLY A 123 2.19 1.59 11.24
CA GLY A 123 1.80 0.22 11.55
C GLY A 123 0.55 -0.24 10.78
N ALA A 124 0.35 -1.56 10.71
CA ALA A 124 -0.73 -2.20 9.95
C ALA A 124 -2.14 -1.65 10.27
N VAL A 125 -2.42 -1.36 11.55
CA VAL A 125 -3.72 -0.80 11.99
C VAL A 125 -3.94 0.61 11.44
N CYS A 126 -2.89 1.44 11.36
CA CYS A 126 -3.01 2.77 10.79
C CYS A 126 -3.22 2.70 9.27
N LYS A 127 -2.47 1.83 8.57
CA LYS A 127 -2.68 1.59 7.12
C LYS A 127 -4.11 1.09 6.82
N TYR A 128 -4.66 0.21 7.66
CA TYR A 128 -6.06 -0.20 7.57
C TYR A 128 -7.04 0.99 7.74
N ARG A 129 -6.83 1.83 8.75
CA ARG A 129 -7.68 3.02 8.98
C ARG A 129 -7.65 3.99 7.80
N ILE A 130 -6.48 4.18 7.18
CA ILE A 130 -6.31 5.04 6.00
C ILE A 130 -7.10 4.47 4.82
N ARG A 131 -6.92 3.19 4.47
CA ARG A 131 -7.68 2.53 3.40
C ARG A 131 -9.19 2.65 3.59
N LYS A 132 -9.65 2.51 4.84
CA LYS A 132 -11.07 2.63 5.16
C LYS A 132 -11.59 4.06 5.07
N LYS A 133 -10.77 5.05 5.41
CA LYS A 133 -11.15 6.47 5.35
C LYS A 133 -11.13 6.99 3.92
N ASN A 134 -10.20 6.49 3.11
CA ASN A 134 -9.92 6.94 1.75
C ASN A 134 -10.09 5.75 0.78
N PRO A 135 -11.33 5.32 0.49
CA PRO A 135 -11.58 4.26 -0.49
C PRO A 135 -11.11 4.69 -1.88
N PHE A 136 -10.92 3.72 -2.77
CA PHE A 136 -10.56 4.03 -4.15
C PHE A 136 -11.70 4.78 -4.86
N PRO A 137 -11.40 5.79 -5.67
CA PRO A 137 -12.41 6.44 -6.49
C PRO A 137 -12.87 5.50 -7.61
N SER A 138 -14.14 5.65 -8.03
CA SER A 138 -14.79 4.80 -9.04
C SER A 138 -14.18 4.90 -10.44
N THR A 139 -13.26 5.83 -10.64
CA THR A 139 -12.45 6.05 -11.83
C THR A 139 -11.29 5.06 -11.99
N ILE A 140 -10.81 4.49 -10.88
CA ILE A 140 -9.72 3.50 -10.84
C ILE A 140 -10.15 2.21 -10.13
N TRP A 141 -11.45 2.01 -9.91
CA TRP A 141 -12.00 0.85 -9.21
C TRP A 141 -13.43 0.55 -9.66
N ASP A 142 -13.68 -0.72 -10.00
CA ASP A 142 -14.97 -1.21 -10.51
C ASP A 142 -16.04 -1.41 -9.41
N GLY A 143 -15.73 -1.09 -8.14
CA GLY A 143 -16.71 -1.05 -7.07
C GLY A 143 -16.98 -2.38 -6.35
N GLU A 144 -16.23 -3.44 -6.63
CA GLU A 144 -16.36 -4.73 -5.93
C GLU A 144 -15.84 -4.65 -4.48
N GLU A 145 -16.68 -4.20 -3.55
CA GLU A 145 -16.31 -4.12 -2.14
C GLU A 145 -16.23 -5.51 -1.49
N THR A 146 -15.07 -5.84 -0.94
CA THR A 146 -14.96 -7.01 -0.05
C THR A 146 -15.65 -6.69 1.28
N ASN A 147 -16.88 -7.14 1.45
CA ASN A 147 -17.60 -6.96 2.71
C ASN A 147 -17.05 -7.91 3.79
N TYR A 148 -16.18 -7.39 4.65
CA TYR A 148 -15.61 -8.14 5.78
C TYR A 148 -16.58 -8.32 6.96
N CYS A 149 -17.82 -7.80 6.88
CA CYS A 149 -18.81 -8.02 7.94
C CYS A 149 -19.38 -9.43 7.83
N PHE A 150 -19.58 -10.09 8.97
CA PHE A 150 -20.28 -11.37 8.98
C PHE A 150 -21.69 -11.22 8.39
N LYS A 151 -22.19 -12.32 7.80
CA LYS A 151 -23.57 -12.42 7.29
C LYS A 151 -24.56 -11.95 8.36
N SER A 152 -25.67 -11.34 7.92
CA SER A 152 -26.69 -10.78 8.81
C SER A 152 -27.17 -11.79 9.88
N LYS A 153 -27.39 -13.04 9.47
CA LYS A 153 -27.76 -14.16 10.37
C LYS A 153 -26.73 -14.38 11.48
N SER A 154 -25.44 -14.51 11.12
CA SER A 154 -24.35 -14.71 12.08
C SER A 154 -24.22 -13.53 13.06
N ARG A 155 -24.39 -12.29 12.57
CA ARG A 155 -24.38 -11.08 13.42
C ARG A 155 -25.50 -11.08 14.46
N ASN A 156 -26.71 -11.48 14.07
CA ASN A 156 -27.86 -11.53 14.97
C ASN A 156 -27.65 -12.55 16.09
N VAL A 157 -27.19 -13.77 15.75
CA VAL A 157 -26.90 -14.82 16.74
C VAL A 157 -25.86 -14.35 17.77
N LEU A 158 -24.76 -13.73 17.32
CA LEU A 158 -23.72 -13.23 18.22
C LEU A 158 -24.23 -12.09 19.12
N ARG A 159 -25.04 -11.17 18.58
CA ARG A 159 -25.67 -10.08 19.35
C ARG A 159 -26.59 -10.61 20.43
N ASP A 160 -27.42 -11.59 20.11
CA ASP A 160 -28.39 -12.14 21.06
C ASP A 160 -27.70 -12.99 22.13
N ALA A 161 -26.62 -13.70 21.79
CA ALA A 161 -25.76 -14.37 22.76
C ALA A 161 -25.07 -13.37 23.70
N TYR A 162 -24.56 -12.25 23.17
CA TYR A 162 -23.90 -11.21 23.97
C TYR A 162 -24.82 -10.58 25.01
N LYS A 163 -26.10 -10.36 24.67
CA LYS A 163 -27.11 -9.86 25.62
C LYS A 163 -27.31 -10.80 26.81
N LYS A 164 -27.14 -12.12 26.61
CA LYS A 164 -27.23 -13.12 27.68
C LYS A 164 -25.94 -13.17 28.50
N GLN A 165 -24.78 -13.21 27.84
CA GLN A 165 -23.48 -13.33 28.49
C GLN A 165 -22.37 -12.63 27.69
N ALA A 166 -21.76 -11.59 28.27
CA ALA A 166 -20.70 -10.80 27.63
C ALA A 166 -19.32 -11.52 27.57
N TYR A 167 -19.14 -12.55 28.39
CA TYR A 167 -17.93 -13.37 28.49
C TYR A 167 -18.28 -14.87 28.34
N PRO A 168 -18.54 -15.36 27.11
CA PRO A 168 -18.91 -16.76 26.89
C PRO A 168 -17.75 -17.72 27.19
N SER A 169 -18.06 -18.93 27.67
CA SER A 169 -17.08 -19.99 27.89
C SER A 169 -16.50 -20.54 26.57
N VAL A 170 -15.49 -21.41 26.66
CA VAL A 170 -14.88 -22.04 25.48
C VAL A 170 -15.91 -22.91 24.73
N GLU A 171 -16.74 -23.64 25.45
CA GLU A 171 -17.81 -24.49 24.91
C GLU A 171 -18.86 -23.64 24.20
N GLU A 172 -19.27 -22.54 24.82
CA GLU A 172 -20.27 -21.64 24.23
C GLU A 172 -19.73 -20.97 22.97
N LYS A 173 -18.45 -20.58 22.95
CA LYS A 173 -17.79 -20.08 21.73
C LYS A 173 -17.75 -21.13 20.62
N LYS A 174 -17.48 -22.40 20.95
CA LYS A 174 -17.53 -23.52 19.98
C LYS A 174 -18.94 -23.72 19.43
N ARG A 175 -19.97 -23.66 20.29
CA ARG A 175 -21.38 -23.76 19.90
C ARG A 175 -21.79 -22.62 18.97
N LEU A 176 -21.41 -21.38 19.31
CA LEU A 176 -21.67 -20.21 18.48
C LEU A 176 -20.94 -20.26 17.14
N ALA A 177 -19.68 -20.71 17.12
CA ALA A 177 -18.92 -20.93 15.90
C ALA A 177 -19.64 -21.90 14.95
N ALA A 178 -20.07 -23.06 15.47
CA ALA A 178 -20.85 -24.04 14.71
C ALA A 178 -22.18 -23.47 14.19
N GLN A 179 -22.91 -22.70 15.02
CA GLN A 179 -24.21 -22.11 14.63
C GLN A 179 -24.09 -20.99 13.59
N THR A 180 -22.96 -20.27 13.58
CA THR A 180 -22.77 -19.06 12.76
C THR A 180 -21.92 -19.29 11.52
N GLU A 181 -21.42 -20.51 11.31
CA GLU A 181 -20.45 -20.86 10.27
C GLU A 181 -19.18 -19.99 10.35
N LEU A 182 -18.79 -19.61 11.58
CA LEU A 182 -17.59 -18.84 11.86
C LEU A 182 -16.56 -19.70 12.60
N THR A 183 -15.29 -19.29 12.56
CA THR A 183 -14.27 -19.93 13.38
C THR A 183 -14.38 -19.48 14.84
N VAL A 184 -13.93 -20.33 15.77
CA VAL A 184 -13.90 -20.01 17.22
C VAL A 184 -13.09 -18.73 17.49
N THR A 185 -12.05 -18.49 16.70
CA THR A 185 -11.23 -17.27 16.74
C THR A 185 -12.03 -16.05 16.30
N GLN A 186 -12.79 -16.13 15.20
CA GLN A 186 -13.66 -15.05 14.74
C GLN A 186 -14.72 -14.69 15.79
N VAL A 187 -15.34 -15.69 16.42
CA VAL A 187 -16.29 -15.49 17.53
C VAL A 187 -15.59 -14.82 18.71
N SER A 188 -14.42 -15.33 19.13
CA SER A 188 -13.65 -14.74 20.25
C SER A 188 -13.29 -13.28 19.99
N ASN A 189 -12.82 -12.96 18.78
CA ASN A 189 -12.49 -11.60 18.36
C ASN A 189 -13.72 -10.69 18.34
N TRP A 190 -14.88 -11.20 17.91
CA TRP A 190 -16.13 -10.45 17.91
C TRP A 190 -16.52 -10.02 19.33
N PHE A 191 -16.50 -10.94 20.30
CA PHE A 191 -16.82 -10.63 21.70
C PHE A 191 -15.81 -9.66 22.32
N LYS A 192 -14.52 -9.84 22.05
CA LYS A 192 -13.46 -8.91 22.47
C LYS A 192 -13.72 -7.50 21.92
N ASN A 193 -13.95 -7.38 20.63
CA ASN A 193 -14.19 -6.10 19.95
C ASN A 193 -15.48 -5.43 20.43
N LYS A 194 -16.54 -6.21 20.70
CA LYS A 194 -17.82 -5.70 21.19
C LYS A 194 -17.67 -5.07 22.58
N ARG A 195 -16.98 -5.73 23.51
CA ARG A 195 -16.69 -5.18 24.85
C ARG A 195 -15.81 -3.93 24.79
N GLN A 196 -14.81 -3.92 23.91
CA GLN A 196 -13.95 -2.74 23.71
C GLN A 196 -14.76 -1.52 23.25
N ARG A 197 -15.70 -1.71 22.31
CA ARG A 197 -16.57 -0.62 21.84
C ARG A 197 -17.51 -0.10 22.93
N GLU A 198 -18.06 -0.97 23.77
CA GLU A 198 -18.95 -0.55 24.87
C GLU A 198 -18.20 0.18 25.99
N ARG A 199 -16.96 -0.23 26.29
CA ARG A 199 -16.09 0.54 27.20
C ARG A 199 -15.74 1.92 26.63
N ALA A 200 -15.43 2.01 25.34
CA ALA A 200 -15.16 3.29 24.69
C ALA A 200 -16.39 4.20 24.60
N ALA A 201 -17.61 3.62 24.57
CA ALA A 201 -18.87 4.35 24.56
C ALA A 201 -19.42 4.66 25.97
N GLY A 202 -18.68 4.32 27.03
CA GLY A 202 -19.10 4.55 28.43
C GLY A 202 -20.34 3.76 28.87
N THR A 203 -20.75 2.74 28.11
CA THR A 203 -22.02 2.02 28.33
C THR A 203 -21.86 0.78 29.23
N LEU A 204 -20.63 0.40 29.57
CA LEU A 204 -20.38 -0.76 30.43
C LEU A 204 -20.32 -0.32 31.90
N GLU A 205 -21.48 -0.26 32.56
CA GLU A 205 -21.55 -0.08 34.01
C GLU A 205 -21.05 -1.31 34.77
N LYS A 206 -20.52 -1.01 35.96
CA LYS A 206 -19.69 -1.87 36.83
C LYS A 206 -20.48 -3.01 37.47
N SER A 207 -20.81 -4.07 36.71
CA SER A 207 -21.37 -5.30 37.30
C SER A 207 -20.68 -6.56 36.75
N SER A 208 -19.52 -6.87 37.35
CA SER A 208 -18.89 -8.20 37.54
C SER A 208 -17.37 -8.05 37.52
N ALA A 209 -16.81 -7.59 38.63
CA ALA A 209 -15.38 -7.67 38.87
C ALA A 209 -15.00 -9.11 39.23
N LYS A 210 -14.19 -9.77 38.39
CA LYS A 210 -13.26 -10.79 38.86
C LYS A 210 -11.95 -10.67 38.07
N SER A 211 -10.88 -10.58 38.85
CA SER A 211 -9.50 -10.31 38.51
C SER A 211 -8.96 -11.21 37.40
N GLU A 212 -8.22 -10.63 36.45
CA GLU A 212 -6.98 -11.20 35.91
C GLU A 212 -6.23 -10.11 35.14
N SER A 213 -5.08 -9.77 35.70
CA SER A 213 -4.02 -8.94 35.14
C SER A 213 -3.40 -9.63 33.93
N ASP A 214 -3.44 -8.99 32.75
CA ASP A 214 -2.28 -8.95 31.86
C ASP A 214 -2.36 -7.84 30.81
N ASP A 215 -1.20 -7.20 30.64
CA ASP A 215 -0.70 -6.26 29.64
C ASP A 215 -1.61 -5.12 29.11
N GLY A 216 -1.54 -3.99 29.81
CA GLY A 216 -1.77 -2.67 29.23
C GLY A 216 -0.47 -2.07 28.73
N SER A 217 -0.10 -2.30 27.47
CA SER A 217 0.99 -1.57 26.84
C SER A 217 0.45 -0.39 26.02
N SER A 218 0.27 0.74 26.72
CA SER A 218 0.32 2.08 26.14
C SER A 218 1.56 2.77 26.70
N GLY A 219 2.59 2.92 25.89
CA GLY A 219 3.81 3.61 26.30
C GLY A 219 4.89 3.49 25.24
N CYS A 220 5.09 4.58 24.52
CA CYS A 220 6.36 4.89 23.89
C CYS A 220 7.49 4.80 24.92
N ASP A 221 8.56 4.07 24.61
CA ASP A 221 9.92 4.60 24.46
C ASP A 221 10.99 3.50 24.54
N SER A 222 11.91 3.60 23.58
CA SER A 222 13.33 3.26 23.65
C SER A 222 13.77 1.81 23.90
N LYS A 223 14.41 1.20 22.87
CA LYS A 223 15.78 0.66 23.00
C LYS A 223 16.56 0.77 21.67
N PRO A 224 17.81 1.25 21.67
CA PRO A 224 18.70 1.19 20.52
C PRO A 224 19.57 -0.08 20.50
N ASN A 225 19.85 -0.50 19.27
CA ASN A 225 21.06 -1.05 18.64
C ASN A 225 21.88 -2.24 19.20
N LEU A 226 22.14 -3.17 18.26
CA LEU A 226 23.20 -4.19 18.05
C LEU A 226 24.17 -4.55 19.18
N SER A 227 24.44 -5.86 19.33
CA SER A 227 25.68 -6.49 18.84
C SER A 227 25.85 -7.98 19.25
N LEU A 228 26.40 -8.75 18.29
CA LEU A 228 27.29 -9.92 18.40
C LEU A 228 26.83 -11.30 18.95
N GLU A 229 26.74 -12.22 17.99
CA GLU A 229 27.43 -13.53 17.85
C GLU A 229 27.26 -14.72 18.84
N THR A 230 27.30 -15.90 18.18
CA THR A 230 27.70 -17.27 18.63
C THR A 230 26.56 -18.26 18.98
N PRO A 231 26.76 -19.60 18.82
CA PRO A 231 26.16 -20.37 17.74
C PRO A 231 25.32 -21.58 18.22
N PHE A 232 24.55 -22.16 17.30
CA PHE A 232 23.78 -23.40 17.47
C PHE A 232 24.62 -24.60 17.95
N PRO A 233 24.01 -25.49 18.76
CA PRO A 233 24.25 -26.91 18.66
C PRO A 233 22.97 -27.69 18.24
N ASP A 234 23.22 -28.68 17.38
CA ASP A 234 22.34 -29.76 16.93
C ASP A 234 21.60 -30.45 18.08
N MET A 235 20.31 -30.74 17.87
CA MET A 235 19.65 -31.85 18.56
C MET A 235 18.69 -32.56 17.60
N GLN A 236 19.16 -33.69 17.08
CA GLN A 236 18.39 -34.63 16.30
C GLN A 236 17.33 -35.35 17.15
N ALA A 237 16.26 -35.75 16.46
CA ALA A 237 15.32 -36.82 16.77
C ALA A 237 14.27 -36.53 17.86
N PHE A 238 13.05 -36.18 17.42
CA PHE A 238 11.87 -37.00 17.68
C PHE A 238 10.88 -36.85 16.52
N GLY A 239 10.65 -37.96 15.82
CA GLY A 239 9.63 -38.06 14.79
C GLY A 239 8.24 -38.14 15.41
N TYR A 240 7.30 -37.38 14.84
CA TYR A 240 5.89 -37.70 14.88
C TYR A 240 5.31 -37.56 13.47
N THR A 241 4.72 -38.66 13.04
CA THR A 241 3.87 -38.85 11.87
C THR A 241 2.58 -38.04 12.02
N GLY A 242 2.05 -37.50 10.92
CA GLY A 242 0.71 -36.90 10.92
C GLY A 242 0.46 -35.94 9.77
N ALA A 243 0.01 -36.50 8.65
CA ALA A 243 -0.42 -35.76 7.47
C ALA A 243 -1.70 -34.93 7.70
N ALA A 244 -1.88 -33.96 6.79
CA ALA A 244 -3.14 -33.30 6.43
C ALA A 244 -3.70 -32.19 7.35
N ALA A 245 -3.31 -30.95 7.04
CA ALA A 245 -4.21 -29.79 7.14
C ALA A 245 -3.72 -28.67 6.20
N ALA A 246 -3.67 -28.95 4.89
CA ALA A 246 -3.66 -27.91 3.87
C ALA A 246 -5.06 -27.29 3.79
N ALA A 247 -5.43 -26.52 4.82
CA ALA A 247 -6.65 -25.73 4.84
C ALA A 247 -6.33 -24.36 4.25
N TYR A 248 -6.87 -24.13 3.05
CA TYR A 248 -6.98 -22.86 2.34
C TYR A 248 -7.13 -21.66 3.29
N PHE A 249 -6.01 -21.02 3.61
CA PHE A 249 -5.99 -19.58 3.79
C PHE A 249 -5.95 -18.99 2.38
N PRO A 250 -6.89 -18.13 1.95
CA PRO A 250 -6.51 -17.17 0.92
C PRO A 250 -5.33 -16.40 1.50
N PRO A 251 -4.21 -16.25 0.77
CA PRO A 251 -3.05 -15.57 1.30
C PRO A 251 -3.48 -14.16 1.77
N PRO A 252 -3.03 -13.68 2.93
CA PRO A 252 -3.00 -12.23 3.12
C PRO A 252 -2.26 -11.68 1.91
N MET A 253 -2.73 -10.59 1.28
CA MET A 253 -1.96 -9.90 0.24
C MET A 253 -0.58 -9.62 0.85
N THR A 254 0.37 -10.50 0.56
CA THR A 254 1.76 -10.40 0.94
C THR A 254 2.26 -9.30 0.04
N TYR A 255 2.25 -8.09 0.56
CA TYR A 255 3.04 -7.03 -0.02
C TYR A 255 4.48 -7.43 0.27
N ASP A 256 5.08 -8.13 -0.69
CA ASP A 256 6.49 -8.45 -0.69
C ASP A 256 7.24 -7.13 -0.93
N PRO A 257 8.00 -6.60 0.03
CA PRO A 257 8.72 -5.34 -0.15
C PRO A 257 9.91 -5.49 -1.12
N LEU A 258 10.14 -6.68 -1.68
CA LEU A 258 11.30 -7.00 -2.51
C LEU A 258 10.94 -7.64 -3.85
N PHE A 259 9.76 -7.36 -4.42
CA PHE A 259 9.54 -7.69 -5.84
C PHE A 259 10.30 -6.70 -6.73
N ASN A 260 11.58 -7.03 -6.87
CA ASN A 260 12.56 -6.39 -7.72
C ASN A 260 12.06 -6.40 -9.17
N LEU A 261 12.06 -5.22 -9.78
CA LEU A 261 11.73 -4.97 -11.18
C LEU A 261 12.80 -5.59 -12.09
N GLN A 262 12.67 -6.89 -12.34
CA GLN A 262 13.54 -7.59 -13.28
C GLN A 262 12.80 -8.43 -14.32
N ASN A 263 11.48 -8.31 -14.45
CA ASN A 263 10.75 -8.85 -15.60
C ASN A 263 9.39 -8.16 -15.76
N LEU A 264 9.40 -6.91 -16.20
CA LEU A 264 8.34 -6.24 -16.96
C LEU A 264 8.97 -5.09 -17.75
#